data_AF-A0A9P7DA10-F1
#
_entry.id   AF-A0A9P7DA10-F1
#
_cell.length_a   1.000
_cell.length_b   1.000
_cell.length_c   1.000
_cell.angle_alpha   90.00
_cell.angle_beta   90.00
_cell.angle_gamma   90.00
#
_symmetry.space_group_name_H-M   'P 1'
#
loop_
_entity.id
_entity.type
_entity.pdbx_description
1 polymer ?
#
loop_
_entity_poly.entity_id
_entity_poly.type
_entity_poly.pdbx_seq_one_letter_code
_entity_poly.pdbx_strand_id
1 'polypeptide(L)' 'YDVNCQYHKHLKDRITESPILEISKELNIIPGIGLWHVHGHQDSCFVRYASNFIEGAGWIDGEIMETLWVPLN' A
#
# COMPACT_ATOMS: atom_id res chain seq x y z
N TYR A 1 11.83 -1.20 -4.82
CA TYR A 1 10.78 -1.62 -5.77
C TYR A 1 9.59 -2.04 -4.94
N ASP A 2 8.51 -1.26 -4.93
CA ASP A 2 7.30 -1.59 -4.18
C ASP A 2 6.19 -1.91 -5.20
N VAL A 3 5.65 -3.12 -5.10
CA VAL A 3 4.64 -3.63 -6.02
C VAL A 3 3.34 -2.84 -5.93
N ASN A 4 3.04 -2.24 -4.78
CA ASN A 4 1.80 -1.54 -4.53
C ASN A 4 1.59 -0.39 -5.52
N CYS A 5 2.65 0.36 -5.87
CA CYS A 5 2.62 1.48 -6.84
C CYS A 5 2.00 1.11 -8.20
N GLN A 6 2.11 -0.16 -8.62
CA GLN A 6 1.51 -0.64 -9.87
C GLN A 6 0.27 -1.49 -9.61
N TYR A 7 0.28 -2.29 -8.54
CA TYR A 7 -0.79 -3.20 -8.21
C TYR A 7 -2.10 -2.48 -7.91
N HIS A 8 -2.05 -1.40 -7.10
CA HIS A 8 -3.26 -0.69 -6.65
C HIS A 8 -4.04 -0.07 -7.82
N LYS A 9 -3.38 0.25 -8.94
CA LYS A 9 -3.99 0.88 -10.13
C LYS A 9 -5.07 0.01 -10.76
N HIS A 10 -4.91 -1.32 -10.67
CA HIS A 10 -5.82 -2.31 -11.24
C HIS A 10 -6.56 -3.10 -10.15
N LEU A 11 -6.46 -2.69 -8.87
CA LEU A 11 -7.05 -3.43 -7.76
C LEU A 11 -8.58 -3.51 -7.89
N LYS A 12 -9.23 -2.41 -8.24
CA LYS A 12 -10.70 -2.37 -8.42
C LYS A 12 -11.16 -3.29 -9.54
N ASP A 13 -10.48 -3.26 -10.69
CA ASP A 13 -10.82 -4.11 -11.84
C ASP A 13 -10.66 -5.59 -11.45
N ARG A 14 -9.54 -5.96 -10.81
CA ARG A 14 -9.28 -7.32 -10.34
C ARG A 14 -10.31 -7.82 -9.33
N ILE A 15 -10.73 -6.97 -8.40
CA ILE A 15 -11.80 -7.34 -7.45
C ILE A 15 -13.11 -7.55 -8.20
N THR A 16 -13.45 -6.66 -9.13
CA THR A 16 -14.69 -6.73 -9.93
C THR A 16 -14.74 -7.98 -10.80
N GLU A 17 -13.61 -8.39 -11.36
CA GLU A 17 -13.48 -9.59 -12.20
C GLU A 17 -13.36 -10.89 -11.39
N SER A 18 -13.15 -10.80 -10.08
CA SER A 18 -12.94 -11.97 -9.24
C SER A 18 -14.26 -12.68 -8.93
N PRO A 19 -14.34 -14.01 -9.11
CA PRO A 19 -15.53 -14.78 -8.74
C PRO A 19 -15.68 -15.00 -7.23
N ILE A 20 -14.67 -14.64 -6.43
CA ILE A 20 -14.58 -14.98 -5.00
C ILE A 20 -14.27 -13.79 -4.08
N LEU A 21 -13.97 -12.62 -4.64
CA LEU A 21 -13.67 -11.43 -3.86
C LEU A 21 -14.85 -10.46 -3.94
N GLU A 22 -15.29 -9.99 -2.78
CA GLU A 22 -16.27 -8.93 -2.66
C GLU A 22 -15.70 -7.86 -1.71
N ILE A 23 -15.91 -6.60 -2.06
CA ILE A 23 -15.50 -5.46 -1.26
C ILE A 23 -16.70 -4.53 -1.06
N SER A 24 -16.88 -4.06 0.16
CA SER A 24 -17.90 -3.03 0.46
C SER A 24 -17.59 -1.77 -0.35
N LYS A 25 -18.65 -1.17 -0.92
CA LYS A 25 -18.54 0.09 -1.68
C LYS A 25 -18.15 1.26 -0.78
N GLU A 26 -18.38 1.11 0.52
CA GLU A 26 -18.07 2.06 1.57
C GLU A 26 -16.61 1.94 2.05
N LEU A 27 -15.89 0.88 1.66
CA LEU A 27 -14.50 0.69 2.06
C LEU A 27 -13.58 1.66 1.32
N ASN A 28 -12.93 2.55 2.06
CA ASN A 28 -11.91 3.44 1.52
C ASN A 28 -10.52 2.77 1.61
N ILE A 29 -9.96 2.39 0.46
CA ILE A 29 -8.60 1.86 0.38
C ILE A 29 -7.64 2.99 0.00
N ILE A 30 -6.67 3.26 0.88
CA ILE A 30 -5.60 4.22 0.64
C ILE A 30 -4.29 3.43 0.38
N PRO A 31 -3.71 3.49 -0.82
CA PRO A 31 -2.44 2.82 -1.09
C PRO A 31 -1.29 3.55 -0.40
N GLY A 32 -0.53 2.83 0.43
CA GLY A 32 0.70 3.32 1.04
C GLY A 32 1.94 2.60 0.51
N ILE A 33 3.07 3.30 0.49
CA ILE A 33 4.40 2.75 0.23
C ILE A 33 5.27 3.16 1.42
N GLY A 34 6.05 2.20 1.94
CA GLY A 34 6.96 2.46 3.05
C GLY A 34 7.92 3.61 2.74
N LEU A 35 8.24 4.43 3.74
CA LEU A 35 9.09 5.61 3.53
C LEU A 35 10.45 5.25 2.95
N TRP A 36 11.04 4.12 3.33
CA TRP A 36 12.29 3.67 2.73
C TRP A 36 12.15 3.37 1.24
N HIS A 37 11.05 2.70 0.88
CA HIS A 37 10.79 2.31 -0.50
C HIS A 37 10.36 3.47 -1.41
N VAL A 38 9.55 4.42 -0.93
CA VAL A 38 8.94 5.46 -1.76
C VAL A 38 9.98 6.42 -2.36
N HIS A 39 11.09 6.68 -1.66
CA HIS A 39 12.18 7.52 -2.17
C HIS A 39 12.91 6.89 -3.38
N GLY A 40 12.77 5.58 -3.59
CA GLY A 40 13.28 4.89 -4.78
C GLY A 40 12.34 4.91 -5.99
N HIS A 41 11.18 5.56 -5.89
CA HIS A 41 10.22 5.71 -6.99
C HIS A 41 10.35 7.10 -7.64
N GLN A 42 9.61 7.34 -8.73
CA GLN A 42 9.48 8.67 -9.31
C GLN A 42 8.87 9.67 -8.31
N ASP A 43 9.26 10.95 -8.39
CA ASP A 43 8.89 12.00 -7.43
C ASP A 43 7.38 12.10 -7.15
N SER A 44 6.54 11.87 -8.17
CA SER A 44 5.09 11.92 -8.00
C SER A 44 4.55 10.85 -7.03
N CYS A 45 5.28 9.76 -6.82
CA CYS A 45 4.89 8.70 -5.89
C CYS A 45 5.04 9.15 -4.43
N PHE A 46 5.99 10.03 -4.13
CA PHE A 46 6.24 10.52 -2.77
C PHE A 46 4.98 11.17 -2.19
N VAL A 47 4.45 12.18 -2.87
CA VAL A 47 3.25 12.90 -2.40
C VAL A 47 1.95 12.08 -2.46
N ARG A 48 1.95 10.96 -3.17
CA ARG A 48 0.75 10.12 -3.35
C ARG A 48 0.67 8.96 -2.37
N TYR A 49 1.80 8.37 -2.01
CA TYR A 49 1.83 7.07 -1.33
C TYR A 49 2.71 7.04 -0.09
N ALA A 50 3.53 8.06 0.17
CA ALA A 50 4.36 8.05 1.35
C ALA A 50 3.49 8.07 2.62
N SER A 51 3.80 7.17 3.57
CA SER A 51 2.99 6.96 4.77
C SER A 51 2.88 8.18 5.68
N ASN A 52 3.82 9.14 5.57
CA ASN A 52 3.76 10.42 6.28
C ASN A 52 2.57 11.30 5.87
N PHE A 53 1.95 11.05 4.71
CA PHE A 53 0.77 11.76 4.21
C PHE A 53 -0.54 10.99 4.41
N ILE A 54 -0.49 9.81 5.04
CA ILE A 54 -1.67 8.98 5.29
C ILE A 54 -2.07 9.11 6.76
N GLU A 55 -3.27 9.62 7.01
CA GLU A 55 -3.79 9.76 8.36
C GLU A 55 -3.90 8.39 9.05
N GLY A 56 -3.40 8.31 10.29
CA GLY A 56 -3.38 7.08 11.07
C GLY A 56 -2.27 6.09 10.70
N ALA A 57 -1.46 6.35 9.66
CA ALA A 57 -0.30 5.52 9.35
C ALA A 57 0.87 5.80 10.31
N GLY A 58 1.54 4.74 10.76
CA GLY A 58 2.72 4.84 11.61
C GLY A 58 3.93 5.43 10.88
N TRP A 59 4.68 6.30 11.56
CA TRP A 59 5.86 6.97 10.99
C TRP A 59 7.20 6.36 11.43
N ILE A 60 7.20 5.61 12.54
CA ILE A 60 8.44 5.11 13.17
C ILE A 60 8.92 3.81 12.53
N ASP A 61 7.99 2.88 12.27
CA ASP A 61 8.28 1.63 11.58
C ASP A 61 7.11 1.28 10.67
N GLY A 62 7.08 1.93 9.49
CA GLY A 62 6.05 1.73 8.47
C GLY A 62 6.12 0.36 7.77
N GLU A 63 7.14 -0.44 8.09
CA GLU A 63 7.42 -1.75 7.51
C GLU A 63 7.53 -2.83 8.59
N ILE A 64 6.98 -2.59 9.79
CA ILE A 64 7.05 -3.55 10.89
C ILE A 64 6.47 -4.91 10.47
N MET A 65 5.43 -4.92 9.62
CA MET A 65 4.86 -6.15 9.07
C MET A 65 5.82 -6.89 8.12
N GLU A 66 6.65 -6.18 7.37
CA GLU A 66 7.64 -6.79 6.46
C GLU A 66 8.88 -7.26 7.24
N THR A 67 9.36 -6.45 8.18
CA THR A 67 10.53 -6.78 9.01
C THR A 67 10.24 -7.92 9.98
N LEU A 68 9.01 -8.00 10.51
CA LEU A 68 8.57 -9.08 11.39
C LEU A 68 8.02 -10.29 10.64
N TRP A 69 7.96 -10.29 9.30
CA TRP A 69 7.42 -11.42 8.55
C TRP A 69 8.16 -12.74 8.86
N VAL A 70 9.49 -12.70 8.92
CA VAL A 70 10.35 -13.87 9.20
C VAL A 70 10.13 -14.43 10.61
N PRO A 71 10.12 -13.63 11.70
CA PRO A 71 9.84 -14.16 13.03
C PRO A 71 8.36 -14.51 13.29
N LEU A 72 7.42 -14.05 12.45
CA LEU A 72 5.98 -14.32 12.60
C LEU A 72 5.47 -15.49 11.73
N ASN A 73 6.33 -16.13 10.92
CA ASN A 73 6.04 -17.35 10.14
C ASN A 73 7.02 -18.47 10.48
#